data_AF-A0AAC9ASC8-F1
#
_entry.id   AF-A0AAC9ASC8-F1
#
_cell.length_a   1.000
_cell.length_b   1.000
_cell.length_c   1.000
_cell.angle_alpha   90.00
_cell.angle_beta   90.00
_cell.angle_gamma   90.00
#
_symmetry.space_group_name_H-M   'P 1'
#
loop_
_entity.id
_entity.type
_entity.pdbx_description
1 polymer ?
#
loop_
_entity_poly.entity_id
_entity_poly.type
_entity_poly.pdbx_seq_one_letter_code
_entity_poly.pdbx_strand_id
1 'polypeptide(L)'
;MFPNFDPSLFLDPEFKEDSVREVIIAPILTRLGYSPSGEHRVVRSKVLNHPFIYAGTKKLPVKMIPDYTLKSGDRVVLVLDAKQPRENVLSREAVQQVYSYAIHPEVKSEHFALCNGKQLVVFNVDQSDPLLIVEYADFEKSWEEIDKYLSPRMLKEPIFRRFAPDFGCALARLGLAEGAVVTLLPASFGLVARLDDKMMTASANVDFAEKPHCVSFDFERRHLPVMLSCLPGELAKAFSNALERAPFQAAAELAIELDLETKLGPEIQVEAETFRPLVVQEVISSRFNPTPLANEASDIPAHVFRLRSAFVLKR
;
A
#
# COMPACT_ATOMS: atom_id res chain seq x y z
N MET A 1 13.07 -5.11 17.20
CA MET A 1 13.95 -4.34 16.30
C MET A 1 15.12 -3.72 17.05
N PHE A 2 14.92 -3.14 18.23
CA PHE A 2 15.98 -2.52 19.04
C PHE A 2 16.23 -3.29 20.35
N PRO A 3 16.83 -4.50 20.32
CA PRO A 3 17.04 -5.26 21.54
C PRO A 3 17.97 -4.49 22.49
N ASN A 4 17.53 -4.31 23.74
CA ASN A 4 18.29 -3.66 24.82
C ASN A 4 18.65 -2.18 24.59
N PHE A 5 17.93 -1.47 23.72
CA PHE A 5 18.08 -0.02 23.63
C PHE A 5 17.33 0.67 24.78
N ASP A 6 18.02 1.51 25.54
CA ASP A 6 17.42 2.35 26.58
C ASP A 6 17.05 3.73 25.97
N PRO A 7 15.75 4.09 25.87
CA PRO A 7 15.33 5.38 25.36
C PRO A 7 15.86 6.59 26.15
N SER A 8 16.32 6.38 27.40
CA SER A 8 16.96 7.44 28.19
C SER A 8 18.22 8.00 27.51
N LEU A 9 18.88 7.20 26.66
CA LEU A 9 20.04 7.61 25.87
C LEU A 9 19.75 8.79 24.95
N PHE A 10 18.49 9.02 24.56
CA PHE A 10 18.15 10.20 23.77
C PHE A 10 18.28 11.54 24.53
N LEU A 11 18.47 11.50 25.85
CA LEU A 11 18.77 12.67 26.68
C LEU A 11 20.28 12.90 26.85
N ASP A 12 21.09 11.85 26.63
CA ASP A 12 22.54 11.90 26.71
C ASP A 12 23.10 12.87 25.65
N PRO A 13 23.83 13.93 26.07
CA PRO A 13 24.50 14.84 25.13
C PRO A 13 25.45 14.16 24.14
N GLU A 14 25.99 12.98 24.48
CA GLU A 14 26.91 12.23 23.62
C GLU A 14 26.20 11.33 22.60
N PHE A 15 24.89 11.10 22.76
CA PHE A 15 24.09 10.41 21.76
C PHE A 15 23.75 11.36 20.60
N LYS A 16 24.63 11.41 19.61
CA LYS A 16 24.58 12.32 18.47
C LYS A 16 24.04 11.62 17.22
N GLU A 17 24.07 12.34 16.09
CA GLU A 17 23.62 11.86 14.79
C GLU A 17 24.21 10.48 14.42
N ASP A 18 25.50 10.28 14.65
CA ASP A 18 26.20 9.00 14.43
C ASP A 18 25.55 7.83 15.20
N SER A 19 25.11 8.09 16.44
CA SER A 19 24.43 7.10 17.27
C SER A 19 23.02 6.80 16.74
N VAL A 20 22.29 7.82 16.29
CA VAL A 20 20.98 7.65 15.63
C VAL A 20 21.12 6.80 14.36
N ARG A 21 22.14 7.07 13.56
CA ARG A 21 22.46 6.33 12.32
C ARG A 21 22.66 4.84 12.56
N GLU A 22 23.50 4.49 13.53
CA GLU A 22 23.88 3.09 13.77
C GLU A 22 22.87 2.32 14.64
N VAL A 23 22.29 2.97 15.66
CA VAL A 23 21.46 2.27 16.65
C VAL A 23 19.98 2.28 16.30
N ILE A 24 19.52 3.26 15.50
CA ILE A 24 18.09 3.42 15.16
C ILE A 24 17.86 3.20 13.67
N ILE A 25 18.50 3.98 12.81
CA ILE A 25 18.22 3.95 11.36
C ILE A 25 18.71 2.64 10.74
N ALA A 26 19.93 2.20 11.03
CA ALA A 26 20.48 0.99 10.43
C ALA A 26 19.62 -0.26 10.70
N PRO A 27 19.14 -0.54 11.93
CA PRO A 27 18.21 -1.64 12.18
C PRO A 27 16.89 -1.54 11.42
N ILE A 28 16.33 -0.34 11.26
CA ILE A 28 15.11 -0.12 10.45
C ILE A 28 15.40 -0.51 8.99
N LEU A 29 16.47 0.03 8.40
CA LEU A 29 16.84 -0.24 7.01
C LEU A 29 17.12 -1.73 6.78
N THR A 30 17.81 -2.40 7.70
CA THR A 30 18.05 -3.85 7.63
C THR A 30 16.75 -4.64 7.66
N ARG A 31 15.80 -4.28 8.54
CA ARG A 31 14.52 -4.97 8.64
C ARG A 31 13.61 -4.72 7.42
N LEU A 32 13.73 -3.55 6.79
CA LEU A 32 13.07 -3.23 5.50
C LEU A 32 13.66 -3.99 4.30
N GLY A 33 14.74 -4.76 4.50
CA GLY A 33 15.39 -5.56 3.45
C GLY A 33 16.42 -4.79 2.63
N TYR A 34 16.88 -3.62 3.10
CA TYR A 34 18.00 -2.94 2.47
C TYR A 34 19.34 -3.51 2.91
N SER A 35 20.27 -3.60 1.96
CA SER A 35 21.64 -4.08 2.19
C SER A 35 22.70 -3.12 1.62
N PRO A 36 24.00 -3.28 1.97
CA PRO A 36 25.07 -2.49 1.34
C PRO A 36 25.25 -2.78 -0.16
N SER A 37 24.77 -3.92 -0.65
CA SER A 37 24.89 -4.38 -2.03
C SER A 37 23.59 -5.04 -2.51
N GLY A 38 23.47 -5.29 -3.81
CA GLY A 38 22.30 -5.93 -4.41
C GLY A 38 21.27 -4.95 -4.97
N GLU A 39 20.08 -5.47 -5.25
CA GLU A 39 18.99 -4.73 -5.90
C GLU A 39 18.49 -3.58 -5.01
N HIS A 40 18.24 -3.85 -3.74
CA HIS A 40 17.79 -2.88 -2.75
C HIS A 40 18.96 -2.45 -1.86
N ARG A 41 19.65 -1.38 -2.26
CA ARG A 41 20.91 -1.00 -1.61
C ARG A 41 20.89 0.36 -0.94
N VAL A 42 21.69 0.48 0.11
CA VAL A 42 21.94 1.72 0.84
C VAL A 42 23.29 2.28 0.41
N VAL A 43 23.30 3.51 -0.12
CA VAL A 43 24.52 4.26 -0.39
C VAL A 43 24.66 5.33 0.68
N ARG A 44 25.71 5.24 1.50
CA ARG A 44 25.97 6.20 2.58
C ARG A 44 26.83 7.36 2.12
N SER A 45 26.55 8.56 2.61
CA SER A 45 27.40 9.76 2.49
C SER A 45 27.88 10.05 1.06
N LYS A 46 27.01 9.85 0.06
CA LYS A 46 27.35 10.15 -1.34
C LYS A 46 27.44 11.66 -1.51
N VAL A 47 28.60 12.16 -1.94
CA VAL A 47 28.76 13.58 -2.28
C VAL A 47 27.94 13.90 -3.53
N LEU A 48 27.03 14.86 -3.41
CA LEU A 48 26.27 15.46 -4.49
C LEU A 48 26.93 16.78 -4.88
N ASN A 49 27.19 16.96 -6.17
CA ASN A 49 27.81 18.17 -6.68
C ASN A 49 26.75 19.01 -7.38
N HIS A 50 26.36 20.12 -6.75
CA HIS A 50 25.43 21.03 -7.39
C HIS A 50 26.08 21.65 -8.63
N PRO A 51 25.42 21.64 -9.80
CA PRO A 51 25.86 22.43 -10.94
C PRO A 51 25.75 23.93 -10.57
N PHE A 52 26.91 24.49 -10.25
CA PHE A 52 27.30 25.89 -10.01
C PHE A 52 26.24 26.88 -9.52
N ILE A 53 26.37 27.31 -8.26
CA ILE A 53 25.92 28.65 -7.86
C ILE A 53 27.08 29.61 -8.17
N TYR A 54 26.87 30.52 -9.11
CA TYR A 54 27.81 31.61 -9.38
C TYR A 54 27.44 32.81 -8.51
N ALA A 55 28.41 33.32 -7.74
CA ALA A 55 28.35 34.65 -7.15
C ALA A 55 29.28 35.57 -7.95
N GLY A 56 28.74 36.22 -8.97
CA GLY A 56 29.55 36.92 -9.98
C GLY A 56 30.40 35.95 -10.80
N THR A 57 31.71 36.14 -10.86
CA THR A 57 32.65 35.25 -11.57
C THR A 57 33.16 34.08 -10.71
N LYS A 58 32.84 34.06 -9.41
CA LYS A 58 33.29 32.99 -8.49
C LYS A 58 32.27 31.86 -8.46
N LYS A 59 32.73 30.68 -8.84
CA LYS A 59 32.02 29.41 -8.67
C LYS A 59 32.08 28.99 -7.21
N LEU A 60 30.93 28.93 -6.54
CA LEU A 60 30.82 28.43 -5.17
C LEU A 60 30.46 26.94 -5.21
N PRO A 61 31.37 26.04 -4.82
CA PRO A 61 31.05 24.62 -4.73
C PRO A 61 30.18 24.39 -3.49
N VAL A 62 28.88 24.16 -3.68
CA VAL A 62 28.01 23.66 -2.62
C VAL A 62 28.07 22.14 -2.67
N LYS A 63 28.75 21.54 -1.70
CA LYS A 63 28.76 20.09 -1.50
C LYS A 63 27.61 19.72 -0.58
N MET A 64 26.81 18.77 -1.01
CA MET A 64 25.66 18.25 -0.27
C MET A 64 25.91 16.76 -0.04
N ILE A 65 25.77 16.30 1.20
CA ILE A 65 26.09 14.93 1.58
C ILE A 65 24.91 14.40 2.39
N PRO A 66 23.94 13.72 1.77
CA PRO A 66 22.92 12.99 2.51
C PRO A 66 23.55 11.82 3.27
N ASP A 67 23.02 11.50 4.45
CA ASP A 67 23.47 10.31 5.19
C ASP A 67 23.20 9.01 4.44
N TYR A 68 21.98 8.86 3.93
CA TYR A 68 21.55 7.66 3.23
C TYR A 68 20.83 8.01 1.93
N THR A 69 21.25 7.34 0.86
CA THR A 69 20.54 7.30 -0.41
C THR A 69 20.12 5.86 -0.67
N LEU A 70 18.81 5.59 -0.60
CA LEU A 70 18.23 4.27 -0.81
C LEU A 70 17.95 4.05 -2.30
N LYS A 71 18.38 2.91 -2.82
CA LYS A 71 18.23 2.56 -4.24
C LYS A 71 17.47 1.25 -4.42
N SER A 72 16.68 1.19 -5.49
CA SER A 72 16.15 -0.05 -6.05
C SER A 72 16.58 -0.12 -7.52
N GLY A 73 17.43 -1.08 -7.86
CA GLY A 73 18.09 -1.13 -9.16
C GLY A 73 18.94 0.12 -9.37
N ASP A 74 18.80 0.82 -10.48
CA ASP A 74 19.55 2.06 -10.73
C ASP A 74 18.85 3.34 -10.24
N ARG A 75 17.59 3.22 -9.79
CA ARG A 75 16.78 4.35 -9.33
C ARG A 75 17.05 4.63 -7.84
N VAL A 76 17.21 5.92 -7.50
CA VAL A 76 17.11 6.37 -6.11
C VAL A 76 15.63 6.46 -5.74
N VAL A 77 15.24 5.73 -4.71
CA VAL A 77 13.85 5.64 -4.28
C VAL A 77 13.55 6.48 -3.06
N LEU A 78 14.57 6.80 -2.24
CA LEU A 78 14.44 7.69 -1.09
C LEU A 78 15.80 8.27 -0.64
N VAL A 79 15.81 9.48 -0.10
CA VAL A 79 16.92 10.04 0.68
C VAL A 79 16.53 10.12 2.16
N LEU A 80 17.39 9.66 3.07
CA LEU A 80 17.17 9.72 4.51
C LEU A 80 18.35 10.41 5.19
N ASP A 81 18.05 11.38 6.05
CA ASP A 81 19.04 12.13 6.83
C ASP A 81 18.80 11.91 8.32
N ALA A 82 19.88 11.68 9.06
CA ALA A 82 19.81 11.61 10.51
C ALA A 82 19.91 13.01 11.11
N LYS A 83 19.34 13.19 12.29
CA LYS A 83 19.52 14.38 13.12
C LYS A 83 19.83 13.98 14.55
N GLN A 84 20.33 14.92 15.35
CA GLN A 84 20.51 14.67 16.78
C GLN A 84 19.14 14.58 17.48
N PRO A 85 18.98 13.80 18.56
CA PRO A 85 17.70 13.62 19.26
C PRO A 85 17.05 14.88 19.83
N ARG A 86 17.79 16.00 19.88
CA ARG A 86 17.30 17.30 20.35
C ARG A 86 16.79 18.19 19.21
N GLU A 87 17.15 17.88 17.98
CA GLU A 87 16.72 18.63 16.81
C GLU A 87 15.30 18.24 16.42
N ASN A 88 14.52 19.23 15.98
CA ASN A 88 13.18 19.00 15.47
C ASN A 88 13.26 18.60 13.98
N VAL A 89 12.93 17.35 13.67
CA VAL A 89 12.91 16.82 12.29
C VAL A 89 11.79 17.41 11.42
N LEU A 90 10.81 18.07 12.03
CA LEU A 90 9.76 18.84 11.35
C LEU A 90 10.10 20.33 11.21
N SER A 91 11.28 20.76 11.68
CA SER A 91 11.72 22.15 11.47
C SER A 91 11.89 22.44 9.98
N ARG A 92 11.54 23.67 9.58
CA ARG A 92 11.61 24.10 8.18
C ARG A 92 13.02 23.93 7.62
N GLU A 93 14.03 24.24 8.41
CA GLU A 93 15.43 24.19 8.04
C GLU A 93 15.87 22.75 7.76
N ALA A 94 15.54 21.80 8.65
CA ALA A 94 15.85 20.39 8.47
C ALA A 94 15.12 19.82 7.24
N VAL A 95 13.82 20.07 7.12
CA VAL A 95 13.01 19.58 5.99
C VAL A 95 13.55 20.14 4.67
N GLN A 96 13.83 21.44 4.58
CA GLN A 96 14.37 22.07 3.37
C GLN A 96 15.75 21.51 3.00
N GLN A 97 16.61 21.25 3.98
CA GLN A 97 17.91 20.63 3.74
C GLN A 97 17.75 19.27 3.05
N VAL A 98 16.92 18.38 3.60
CA VAL A 98 16.79 17.02 3.06
C VAL A 98 15.98 16.99 1.77
N TYR A 99 14.96 17.83 1.65
CA TYR A 99 14.24 18.08 0.39
C TYR A 99 15.20 18.46 -0.75
N SER A 100 16.17 19.34 -0.47
CA SER A 100 17.15 19.76 -1.47
C SER A 100 18.06 18.62 -1.96
N TYR A 101 18.31 17.61 -1.12
CA TYR A 101 18.97 16.38 -1.55
C TYR A 101 18.07 15.56 -2.49
N ALA A 102 16.79 15.40 -2.14
CA ALA A 102 15.83 14.58 -2.87
C ALA A 102 15.64 15.05 -4.32
N ILE A 103 15.45 16.37 -4.51
CA ILE A 103 15.24 16.97 -5.84
C ILE A 103 16.53 17.19 -6.64
N HIS A 104 17.70 16.90 -6.05
CA HIS A 104 18.98 17.11 -6.71
C HIS A 104 19.06 16.32 -8.03
N PRO A 105 19.64 16.87 -9.13
CA PRO A 105 19.66 16.21 -10.44
C PRO A 105 20.31 14.81 -10.48
N GLU A 106 21.24 14.54 -9.56
CA GLU A 106 21.87 13.21 -9.39
C GLU A 106 21.04 12.22 -8.57
N VAL A 107 20.01 12.68 -7.88
CA VAL A 107 19.17 11.90 -6.95
C VAL A 107 17.78 11.70 -7.55
N LYS A 108 17.04 12.80 -7.80
CA LYS A 108 15.70 12.81 -8.39
C LYS A 108 14.74 11.80 -7.72
N SER A 109 14.72 11.80 -6.40
CA SER A 109 13.83 10.97 -5.63
C SER A 109 12.50 11.67 -5.37
N GLU A 110 11.40 10.93 -5.44
CA GLU A 110 10.06 11.44 -5.09
C GLU A 110 9.83 11.49 -3.58
N HIS A 111 10.68 10.82 -2.79
CA HIS A 111 10.51 10.68 -1.35
C HIS A 111 11.78 11.04 -0.61
N PHE A 112 11.60 11.58 0.59
CA PHE A 112 12.69 11.80 1.52
C PHE A 112 12.21 11.64 2.96
N ALA A 113 13.14 11.39 3.87
CA ALA A 113 12.84 11.13 5.25
C ALA A 113 13.89 11.76 6.18
N LEU A 114 13.46 12.04 7.41
CA LEU A 114 14.30 12.52 8.49
C LEU A 114 14.09 11.64 9.72
N CYS A 115 15.16 11.36 10.45
CA CYS A 115 15.06 10.64 11.71
C CYS A 115 16.04 11.20 12.74
N ASN A 116 15.54 11.58 13.92
CA ASN A 116 16.39 12.00 15.04
C ASN A 116 16.51 10.93 16.14
N GLY A 117 16.11 9.69 15.83
CA GLY A 117 16.01 8.61 16.79
C GLY A 117 14.70 8.59 17.57
N LYS A 118 14.20 9.76 18.00
CA LYS A 118 12.90 9.89 18.70
C LYS A 118 11.71 9.86 17.76
N GLN A 119 11.87 10.41 16.56
CA GLN A 119 10.82 10.57 15.58
C GLN A 119 11.36 10.21 14.20
N LEU A 120 10.56 9.51 13.41
CA LEU A 120 10.80 9.20 12.01
C LEU A 120 9.71 9.88 11.18
N VAL A 121 10.11 10.66 10.18
CA VAL A 121 9.18 11.40 9.32
C VAL A 121 9.51 11.12 7.86
N VAL A 122 8.49 10.86 7.04
CA VAL A 122 8.60 10.62 5.59
C VAL A 122 7.76 11.63 4.83
N PHE A 123 8.30 12.15 3.74
CA PHE A 123 7.67 13.14 2.88
C PHE A 123 7.64 12.69 1.42
N ASN A 124 6.71 13.27 0.66
CA ASN A 124 6.75 13.31 -0.80
C ASN A 124 7.23 14.72 -1.23
N VAL A 125 8.03 14.81 -2.29
CA VAL A 125 8.54 16.11 -2.78
C VAL A 125 7.46 17.07 -3.28
N ASP A 126 6.30 16.56 -3.67
CA ASP A 126 5.17 17.34 -4.19
C ASP A 126 4.15 17.72 -3.10
N GLN A 127 4.37 17.32 -1.84
CA GLN A 127 3.45 17.56 -0.73
C GLN A 127 4.16 18.29 0.42
N SER A 128 3.45 19.23 1.05
CA SER A 128 3.97 19.94 2.23
C SER A 128 3.85 19.12 3.51
N ASP A 129 2.77 18.34 3.62
CA ASP A 129 2.48 17.53 4.79
C ASP A 129 3.24 16.21 4.73
N PRO A 130 3.73 15.69 5.86
CA PRO A 130 4.40 14.41 5.91
C PRO A 130 3.43 13.27 5.59
N LEU A 131 3.93 12.30 4.83
CA LEU A 131 3.25 11.03 4.55
C LEU A 131 3.16 10.14 5.78
N LEU A 132 4.16 10.21 6.66
CA LEU A 132 4.28 9.39 7.85
C LEU A 132 4.99 10.19 8.94
N ILE A 133 4.47 10.15 10.17
CA ILE A 133 5.16 10.55 11.40
C ILE A 133 5.00 9.40 12.39
N VAL A 134 6.10 8.88 12.91
CA VAL A 134 6.07 7.88 13.98
C VAL A 134 7.03 8.31 15.09
N GLU A 135 6.59 8.16 16.33
CA GLU A 135 7.45 8.30 17.51
C GLU A 135 8.14 6.98 17.81
N TYR A 136 9.33 7.03 18.40
CA TYR A 136 10.16 5.86 18.73
C TYR A 136 9.39 4.81 19.52
N ALA A 137 8.59 5.26 20.50
CA ALA A 137 7.76 4.38 21.33
C ALA A 137 6.76 3.53 20.52
N ASP A 138 6.36 4.01 19.34
CA ASP A 138 5.40 3.36 18.46
C ASP A 138 6.04 2.68 17.24
N PHE A 139 7.38 2.68 17.10
CA PHE A 139 8.05 2.10 15.92
C PHE A 139 7.70 0.62 15.70
N GLU A 140 7.68 -0.19 16.76
CA GLU A 140 7.32 -1.61 16.64
C GLU A 140 5.84 -1.80 16.34
N LYS A 141 4.99 -1.02 17.02
CA LYS A 141 3.53 -1.08 16.87
C LYS A 141 3.09 -0.62 15.48
N SER A 142 3.77 0.38 14.93
CA SER A 142 3.48 1.00 13.63
C SER A 142 4.37 0.45 12.52
N TRP A 143 4.96 -0.73 12.71
CA TRP A 143 5.88 -1.30 11.73
C TRP A 143 5.25 -1.48 10.35
N GLU A 144 3.97 -1.84 10.28
CA GLU A 144 3.24 -1.96 9.01
C GLU A 144 3.24 -0.64 8.23
N GLU A 145 3.06 0.49 8.90
CA GLU A 145 3.10 1.81 8.24
C GLU A 145 4.54 2.20 7.86
N ILE A 146 5.53 1.92 8.71
CA ILE A 146 6.94 2.13 8.38
C ILE A 146 7.31 1.33 7.12
N ASP A 147 6.94 0.05 7.05
CA ASP A 147 7.16 -0.81 5.89
C ASP A 147 6.43 -0.29 4.65
N LYS A 148 5.17 0.14 4.80
CA LYS A 148 4.36 0.72 3.71
C LYS A 148 4.99 1.97 3.08
N TYR A 149 5.63 2.82 3.89
CA TYR A 149 6.20 4.08 3.38
C TYR A 149 7.70 3.99 3.04
N LEU A 150 8.44 3.05 3.60
CA LEU A 150 9.89 2.97 3.45
C LEU A 150 10.41 1.68 2.79
N SER A 151 9.59 0.66 2.56
CA SER A 151 10.08 -0.55 1.89
C SER A 151 10.47 -0.28 0.43
N PRO A 152 11.50 -0.98 -0.10
CA PRO A 152 11.95 -0.77 -1.47
C PRO A 152 10.84 -0.90 -2.51
N ARG A 153 9.95 -1.88 -2.31
CA ARG A 153 8.84 -2.15 -3.21
C ARG A 153 7.82 -1.01 -3.23
N MET A 154 7.39 -0.52 -2.07
CA MET A 154 6.41 0.56 -1.99
C MET A 154 6.97 1.91 -2.44
N LEU A 155 8.27 2.15 -2.26
CA LEU A 155 8.90 3.37 -2.78
C LEU A 155 9.14 3.31 -4.30
N LYS A 156 9.38 2.12 -4.86
CA LYS A 156 9.51 1.93 -6.32
C LYS A 156 8.16 2.12 -7.03
N GLU A 157 7.09 1.62 -6.43
CA GLU A 157 5.72 1.68 -6.96
C GLU A 157 4.73 2.15 -5.88
N PRO A 158 4.63 3.48 -5.63
CA PRO A 158 3.80 4.04 -4.56
C PRO A 158 2.30 3.74 -4.67
N ILE A 159 1.82 3.35 -5.85
CA ILE A 159 0.42 2.99 -6.09
C ILE A 159 -0.04 1.83 -5.18
N PHE A 160 0.86 0.89 -4.84
CA PHE A 160 0.55 -0.23 -3.98
C PHE A 160 0.18 0.18 -2.55
N ARG A 161 0.55 1.39 -2.10
CA ARG A 161 0.14 1.89 -0.77
C ARG A 161 -1.37 2.10 -0.64
N ARG A 162 -2.09 2.15 -1.76
CA ARG A 162 -3.57 2.27 -1.78
C ARG A 162 -4.27 0.93 -1.67
N PHE A 163 -3.56 -0.18 -1.87
CA PHE A 163 -4.19 -1.50 -1.85
C PHE A 163 -4.44 -1.93 -0.41
N ALA A 164 -5.66 -2.38 -0.14
CA ALA A 164 -5.99 -2.99 1.13
C ALA A 164 -5.30 -4.37 1.23
N PRO A 165 -4.85 -4.79 2.43
CA PRO A 165 -4.29 -6.13 2.63
C PRO A 165 -5.28 -7.22 2.22
N ASP A 166 -4.78 -8.37 1.75
CA ASP A 166 -5.62 -9.50 1.38
C ASP A 166 -6.26 -10.16 2.62
N PHE A 167 -7.58 -10.30 2.58
CA PHE A 167 -8.39 -10.88 3.66
C PHE A 167 -8.08 -12.36 3.88
N GLY A 168 -7.90 -13.15 2.81
CA GLY A 168 -7.59 -14.58 2.95
C GLY A 168 -6.23 -14.84 3.59
N CYS A 169 -5.22 -14.04 3.26
CA CYS A 169 -3.92 -14.04 3.92
C CYS A 169 -4.04 -13.64 5.40
N ALA A 170 -4.88 -12.66 5.73
CA ALA A 170 -5.14 -12.29 7.13
C ALA A 170 -5.74 -13.47 7.91
N LEU A 171 -6.73 -14.16 7.34
CA LEU A 171 -7.31 -15.37 7.94
C LEU A 171 -6.27 -16.49 8.13
N ALA A 172 -5.41 -16.73 7.13
CA ALA A 172 -4.35 -17.72 7.24
C ALA A 172 -3.37 -17.38 8.38
N ARG A 173 -3.01 -16.11 8.55
CA ARG A 173 -2.15 -15.63 9.64
C ARG A 173 -2.78 -15.79 11.02
N LEU A 174 -4.11 -15.79 11.10
CA LEU A 174 -4.84 -16.13 12.33
C LEU A 174 -4.90 -17.64 12.62
N GLY A 175 -4.35 -18.47 11.73
CA GLY A 175 -4.25 -19.91 11.90
C GLY A 175 -5.32 -20.72 11.16
N LEU A 176 -6.12 -20.10 10.28
CA LEU A 176 -7.04 -20.86 9.42
C LEU A 176 -6.24 -21.62 8.36
N ALA A 177 -6.43 -22.94 8.33
CA ALA A 177 -5.86 -23.79 7.29
C ALA A 177 -6.56 -23.58 5.94
N GLU A 178 -5.87 -23.92 4.86
CA GLU A 178 -6.52 -24.11 3.56
C GLU A 178 -7.69 -25.10 3.67
N GLY A 179 -8.80 -24.78 3.01
CA GLY A 179 -10.05 -25.53 3.09
C GLY A 179 -10.92 -25.23 4.31
N ALA A 180 -10.46 -24.40 5.26
CA ALA A 180 -11.28 -23.95 6.38
C ALA A 180 -12.53 -23.22 5.88
N VAL A 181 -13.68 -23.57 6.45
CA VAL A 181 -14.97 -22.94 6.09
C VAL A 181 -15.03 -21.54 6.68
N VAL A 182 -15.41 -20.58 5.86
CA VAL A 182 -15.60 -19.17 6.22
C VAL A 182 -16.97 -18.73 5.71
N THR A 183 -17.84 -18.34 6.63
CA THR A 183 -19.19 -17.84 6.31
C THR A 183 -19.22 -16.32 6.38
N LEU A 184 -19.70 -15.66 5.33
CA LEU A 184 -19.82 -14.20 5.28
C LEU A 184 -21.29 -13.79 5.13
N LEU A 185 -21.76 -12.92 6.02
CA LEU A 185 -23.15 -12.50 6.16
C LEU A 185 -23.25 -10.99 6.49
N PRO A 186 -23.32 -10.06 5.51
CA PRO A 186 -23.21 -10.26 4.07
C PRO A 186 -21.77 -10.08 3.53
N ALA A 187 -21.49 -10.64 2.36
CA ALA A 187 -20.38 -10.26 1.48
C ALA A 187 -20.90 -9.40 0.32
N SER A 188 -20.23 -8.27 0.04
CA SER A 188 -20.54 -7.43 -1.12
C SER A 188 -19.65 -7.81 -2.29
N PHE A 189 -20.15 -7.69 -3.53
CA PHE A 189 -19.32 -7.84 -4.74
C PHE A 189 -18.99 -6.46 -5.34
N GLY A 190 -17.71 -6.20 -5.59
CA GLY A 190 -17.22 -4.98 -6.22
C GLY A 190 -17.03 -5.17 -7.73
N LEU A 191 -15.93 -5.79 -8.13
CA LEU A 191 -15.60 -6.12 -9.52
C LEU A 191 -15.67 -7.63 -9.72
N VAL A 192 -16.37 -8.07 -10.77
CA VAL A 192 -16.44 -9.49 -11.17
C VAL A 192 -15.72 -9.66 -12.49
N ALA A 193 -14.90 -10.70 -12.61
CA ALA A 193 -14.15 -11.04 -13.81
C ALA A 193 -14.23 -12.54 -14.11
N ARG A 194 -14.19 -12.89 -15.39
CA ARG A 194 -14.07 -14.28 -15.83
C ARG A 194 -12.60 -14.71 -15.85
N LEU A 195 -12.27 -15.78 -15.14
CA LEU A 195 -10.93 -16.38 -15.16
C LEU A 195 -10.78 -17.32 -16.37
N ASP A 196 -11.76 -18.19 -16.56
CA ASP A 196 -11.85 -19.13 -17.68
C ASP A 196 -13.31 -19.48 -18.00
N ASP A 197 -13.56 -20.51 -18.80
CA ASP A 197 -14.92 -20.91 -19.19
C ASP A 197 -15.79 -21.42 -18.02
N LYS A 198 -15.16 -21.89 -16.94
CA LYS A 198 -15.80 -22.50 -15.77
C LYS A 198 -15.71 -21.63 -14.53
N MET A 199 -14.65 -20.85 -14.37
CA MET A 199 -14.34 -20.11 -13.14
C MET A 199 -14.47 -18.59 -13.34
N MET A 200 -14.98 -17.95 -12.29
CA MET A 200 -15.08 -16.52 -12.14
C MET A 200 -14.45 -16.11 -10.82
N THR A 201 -14.06 -14.84 -10.75
CA THR A 201 -13.59 -14.21 -9.52
C THR A 201 -14.35 -12.92 -9.28
N ALA A 202 -14.59 -12.58 -8.03
CA ALA A 202 -15.11 -11.29 -7.61
C ALA A 202 -14.24 -10.70 -6.52
N SER A 203 -13.95 -9.41 -6.59
CA SER A 203 -13.24 -8.69 -5.53
C SER A 203 -14.15 -7.65 -4.87
N ALA A 204 -13.93 -7.42 -3.58
CA ALA A 204 -14.56 -6.35 -2.82
C ALA A 204 -13.70 -5.97 -1.62
N ASN A 205 -14.03 -4.85 -0.98
CA ASN A 205 -13.45 -4.51 0.31
C ASN A 205 -14.35 -5.05 1.44
N VAL A 206 -13.71 -5.51 2.52
CA VAL A 206 -14.37 -5.96 3.75
C VAL A 206 -13.63 -5.37 4.94
N ASP A 207 -14.36 -4.91 5.95
CA ASP A 207 -13.76 -4.49 7.21
C ASP A 207 -13.51 -5.70 8.09
N PHE A 208 -12.26 -5.87 8.52
CA PHE A 208 -11.85 -6.94 9.42
C PHE A 208 -10.86 -6.41 10.44
N ALA A 209 -11.14 -6.66 11.73
CA ALA A 209 -10.34 -6.15 12.85
C ALA A 209 -10.08 -4.63 12.76
N GLU A 210 -11.14 -3.85 12.48
CA GLU A 210 -11.10 -2.39 12.34
C GLU A 210 -10.20 -1.87 11.22
N LYS A 211 -9.81 -2.73 10.27
CA LYS A 211 -9.01 -2.37 9.10
C LYS A 211 -9.70 -2.84 7.80
N PRO A 212 -9.66 -2.03 6.73
CA PRO A 212 -10.13 -2.48 5.43
C PRO A 212 -9.20 -3.56 4.88
N HIS A 213 -9.78 -4.60 4.29
CA HIS A 213 -9.10 -5.66 3.56
C HIS A 213 -9.74 -5.82 2.18
N CYS A 214 -8.96 -6.24 1.19
CA CYS A 214 -9.50 -6.71 -0.08
C CYS A 214 -9.79 -8.21 0.05
N VAL A 215 -10.98 -8.65 -0.33
CA VAL A 215 -11.36 -10.05 -0.40
C VAL A 215 -11.61 -10.44 -1.86
N SER A 216 -11.04 -11.57 -2.26
CA SER A 216 -11.29 -12.21 -3.54
C SER A 216 -12.15 -13.45 -3.33
N PHE A 217 -13.18 -13.62 -4.15
CA PHE A 217 -14.08 -14.76 -4.15
C PHE A 217 -13.96 -15.50 -5.46
N ASP A 218 -13.50 -16.74 -5.43
CA ASP A 218 -13.48 -17.59 -6.61
C ASP A 218 -14.70 -18.51 -6.61
N PHE A 219 -15.38 -18.61 -7.74
CA PHE A 219 -16.60 -19.40 -7.84
C PHE A 219 -16.80 -19.98 -9.23
N GLU A 220 -17.46 -21.14 -9.27
CA GLU A 220 -17.90 -21.73 -10.53
C GLU A 220 -19.01 -20.88 -11.17
N ARG A 221 -18.97 -20.74 -12.49
CA ARG A 221 -19.96 -20.00 -13.28
C ARG A 221 -21.41 -20.41 -13.02
N ARG A 222 -21.65 -21.66 -12.58
CA ARG A 222 -22.98 -22.15 -12.18
C ARG A 222 -23.61 -21.37 -11.02
N HIS A 223 -22.82 -20.70 -10.19
CA HIS A 223 -23.33 -19.89 -9.07
C HIS A 223 -23.85 -18.52 -9.53
N LEU A 224 -23.40 -18.03 -10.69
CA LEU A 224 -23.74 -16.69 -11.17
C LEU A 224 -25.27 -16.43 -11.25
N PRO A 225 -26.12 -17.33 -11.79
CA PRO A 225 -27.57 -17.10 -11.83
C PRO A 225 -28.19 -16.92 -10.44
N VAL A 226 -27.72 -17.66 -9.43
CA VAL A 226 -28.21 -17.54 -8.05
C VAL A 226 -27.74 -16.22 -7.43
N MET A 227 -26.48 -15.85 -7.66
CA MET A 227 -25.92 -14.57 -7.20
C MET A 227 -26.67 -13.37 -7.79
N LEU A 228 -27.08 -13.43 -9.06
CA LEU A 228 -27.80 -12.35 -9.74
C LEU A 228 -29.33 -12.38 -9.54
N SER A 229 -29.85 -13.35 -8.79
CA SER A 229 -31.31 -13.54 -8.61
C SER A 229 -32.00 -12.36 -7.91
N CYS A 230 -31.26 -11.52 -7.20
CA CYS A 230 -31.77 -10.31 -6.57
C CYS A 230 -31.99 -9.15 -7.56
N LEU A 231 -31.41 -9.22 -8.76
CA LEU A 231 -31.48 -8.14 -9.74
C LEU A 231 -32.73 -8.26 -10.62
N PRO A 232 -33.29 -7.12 -11.09
CA PRO A 232 -34.23 -7.10 -12.20
C PRO A 232 -33.68 -7.85 -13.42
N GLY A 233 -34.52 -8.61 -14.13
CA GLY A 233 -34.09 -9.51 -15.20
C GLY A 233 -33.26 -8.86 -16.31
N GLU A 234 -33.59 -7.62 -16.71
CA GLU A 234 -32.79 -6.86 -17.69
C GLU A 234 -31.39 -6.52 -17.17
N LEU A 235 -31.24 -6.19 -15.89
CA LEU A 235 -29.96 -5.89 -15.27
C LEU A 235 -29.12 -7.17 -15.09
N ALA A 236 -29.74 -8.26 -14.62
CA ALA A 236 -29.07 -9.56 -14.53
C ALA A 236 -28.54 -10.04 -15.89
N LYS A 237 -29.33 -9.85 -16.95
CA LYS A 237 -28.93 -10.17 -18.34
C LYS A 237 -27.81 -9.28 -18.82
N ALA A 238 -27.88 -7.96 -18.59
CA ALA A 238 -26.82 -7.02 -18.97
C ALA A 238 -25.49 -7.34 -18.26
N PHE A 239 -25.55 -7.61 -16.96
CA PHE A 239 -24.40 -8.02 -16.16
C PHE A 239 -23.77 -9.33 -16.68
N SER A 240 -24.61 -10.34 -16.94
CA SER A 240 -24.14 -11.63 -17.46
C SER A 240 -23.50 -11.48 -18.85
N ASN A 241 -24.11 -10.70 -19.74
CA ASN A 241 -23.58 -10.43 -21.07
C ASN A 241 -22.20 -9.73 -21.04
N ALA A 242 -21.97 -8.86 -20.06
CA ALA A 242 -20.69 -8.18 -19.88
C ALA A 242 -19.56 -9.14 -19.48
N LEU A 243 -19.87 -10.21 -18.76
CA LEU A 243 -18.93 -11.29 -18.43
C LEU A 243 -18.67 -12.25 -19.60
N GLU A 244 -19.51 -12.23 -20.64
CA GLU A 244 -19.38 -13.07 -21.83
C GLU A 244 -18.64 -12.42 -22.99
N ARG A 245 -18.39 -11.11 -22.91
CA ARG A 245 -17.75 -10.33 -23.98
C ARG A 245 -16.55 -9.60 -23.42
N ALA A 246 -15.49 -9.46 -24.22
CA ALA A 246 -14.30 -8.73 -23.82
C ALA A 246 -14.67 -7.33 -23.27
N PRO A 247 -14.17 -6.92 -22.09
CA PRO A 247 -13.03 -7.49 -21.33
C PRO A 247 -13.36 -8.67 -20.41
N PHE A 248 -14.59 -9.22 -20.45
CA PHE A 248 -15.09 -10.28 -19.57
C PHE A 248 -15.15 -9.85 -18.09
N GLN A 249 -15.56 -8.60 -17.88
CA GLN A 249 -15.62 -7.95 -16.56
C GLN A 249 -16.92 -7.18 -16.40
N ALA A 250 -17.44 -7.16 -15.18
CA ALA A 250 -18.62 -6.41 -14.79
C ALA A 250 -18.44 -5.89 -13.35
N ALA A 251 -18.65 -4.60 -13.14
CA ALA A 251 -18.64 -4.00 -11.82
C ALA A 251 -20.05 -4.06 -11.21
N ALA A 252 -20.17 -4.78 -10.11
CA ALA A 252 -21.37 -4.80 -9.27
C ALA A 252 -21.45 -3.57 -8.37
N GLU A 253 -20.32 -2.89 -8.13
CA GLU A 253 -20.26 -1.63 -7.38
C GLU A 253 -20.94 -1.75 -5.99
N LEU A 254 -20.72 -2.89 -5.32
CA LEU A 254 -21.28 -3.22 -4.01
C LEU A 254 -22.83 -3.23 -4.00
N ALA A 255 -23.48 -3.31 -5.16
CA ALA A 255 -24.95 -3.37 -5.25
C ALA A 255 -25.50 -4.80 -5.08
N ILE A 256 -24.63 -5.81 -5.12
CA ILE A 256 -24.99 -7.22 -4.90
C ILE A 256 -24.40 -7.64 -3.57
N GLU A 257 -25.27 -8.00 -2.64
CA GLU A 257 -24.93 -8.52 -1.32
C GLU A 257 -25.33 -9.98 -1.23
N LEU A 258 -24.40 -10.84 -0.84
CA LEU A 258 -24.57 -12.28 -0.81
C LEU A 258 -24.28 -12.81 0.59
N ASP A 259 -25.07 -13.79 1.02
CA ASP A 259 -24.66 -14.65 2.13
C ASP A 259 -23.94 -15.86 1.53
N LEU A 260 -22.69 -16.07 1.93
CA LEU A 260 -21.82 -17.06 1.31
C LEU A 260 -21.27 -18.04 2.34
N GLU A 261 -21.30 -19.32 2.00
CA GLU A 261 -20.39 -20.30 2.57
C GLU A 261 -19.21 -20.47 1.62
N THR A 262 -18.00 -20.26 2.14
CA THR A 262 -16.77 -20.33 1.36
C THR A 262 -15.75 -21.23 2.04
N LYS A 263 -14.71 -21.63 1.31
CA LYS A 263 -13.50 -22.23 1.86
C LYS A 263 -12.31 -21.36 1.57
N LEU A 264 -11.39 -21.24 2.53
CA LEU A 264 -10.12 -20.57 2.31
C LEU A 264 -9.32 -21.32 1.24
N GLY A 265 -9.06 -20.67 0.11
CA GLY A 265 -8.34 -21.24 -1.02
C GLY A 265 -6.82 -21.30 -0.81
N PRO A 266 -6.10 -21.79 -1.83
CA PRO A 266 -4.65 -21.85 -1.80
C PRO A 266 -4.01 -20.46 -1.84
N GLU A 267 -2.76 -20.38 -1.43
CA GLU A 267 -1.95 -19.17 -1.62
C GLU A 267 -1.59 -19.02 -3.10
N ILE A 268 -1.92 -17.88 -3.67
CA ILE A 268 -1.61 -17.52 -5.05
C ILE A 268 -0.62 -16.38 -5.01
N GLN A 269 0.55 -16.59 -5.61
CA GLN A 269 1.57 -15.57 -5.78
C GLN A 269 1.55 -15.07 -7.22
N VAL A 270 1.28 -13.79 -7.39
CA VAL A 270 1.42 -13.06 -8.66
C VAL A 270 2.62 -12.11 -8.58
N GLU A 271 2.98 -11.48 -9.70
CA GLU A 271 4.18 -10.64 -9.80
C GLU A 271 4.24 -9.55 -8.72
N ALA A 272 3.09 -8.94 -8.43
CA ALA A 272 2.99 -7.83 -7.50
C ALA A 272 2.38 -8.20 -6.15
N GLU A 273 1.81 -9.37 -5.91
CA GLU A 273 1.13 -9.64 -4.64
C GLU A 273 0.97 -11.13 -4.35
N THR A 274 0.67 -11.42 -3.09
CA THR A 274 0.25 -12.74 -2.63
C THR A 274 -1.13 -12.58 -2.04
N PHE A 275 -2.06 -13.44 -2.45
CA PHE A 275 -3.44 -13.42 -1.96
C PHE A 275 -3.99 -14.84 -1.81
N ARG A 276 -5.08 -14.97 -1.07
CA ARG A 276 -5.82 -16.23 -0.89
C ARG A 276 -7.31 -16.02 -1.17
N PRO A 277 -7.85 -16.54 -2.28
CA PRO A 277 -9.27 -16.38 -2.57
C PRO A 277 -10.12 -17.21 -1.62
N LEU A 278 -11.33 -16.73 -1.34
CA LEU A 278 -12.38 -17.53 -0.70
C LEU A 278 -13.18 -18.25 -1.79
N VAL A 279 -13.07 -19.57 -1.83
CA VAL A 279 -13.73 -20.41 -2.83
C VAL A 279 -15.18 -20.64 -2.42
N VAL A 280 -16.12 -20.04 -3.14
CA VAL A 280 -17.56 -20.16 -2.85
C VAL A 280 -18.01 -21.61 -2.99
N GLN A 281 -18.57 -22.15 -1.92
CA GLN A 281 -19.20 -23.47 -1.90
C GLN A 281 -20.70 -23.34 -2.14
N GLU A 282 -21.33 -22.37 -1.48
CA GLU A 282 -22.76 -22.14 -1.52
C GLU A 282 -23.11 -20.66 -1.47
N VAL A 283 -24.15 -20.28 -2.22
CA VAL A 283 -24.79 -18.96 -2.15
C VAL A 283 -26.07 -19.14 -1.38
N ILE A 284 -26.06 -18.75 -0.10
CA ILE A 284 -27.15 -18.95 0.84
C ILE A 284 -28.29 -17.98 0.54
N SER A 285 -27.96 -16.73 0.23
CA SER A 285 -28.94 -15.72 -0.17
C SER A 285 -28.31 -14.65 -1.05
N SER A 286 -29.16 -13.92 -1.79
CA SER A 286 -28.76 -12.79 -2.63
C SER A 286 -29.72 -11.63 -2.44
N ARG A 287 -29.17 -10.42 -2.27
CA ARG A 287 -29.90 -9.17 -2.04
C ARG A 287 -29.34 -8.07 -2.92
N PHE A 288 -30.24 -7.19 -3.35
CA PHE A 288 -29.90 -6.01 -4.16
C PHE A 288 -29.88 -4.77 -3.28
N ASN A 289 -28.74 -4.07 -3.25
CA ASN A 289 -28.55 -2.82 -2.51
C ASN A 289 -28.48 -1.62 -3.49
N PRO A 290 -29.60 -0.92 -3.74
CA PRO A 290 -29.64 0.22 -4.65
C PRO A 290 -29.09 1.51 -4.06
N THR A 291 -28.68 1.52 -2.77
CA THR A 291 -28.24 2.73 -2.07
C THR A 291 -27.05 3.37 -2.81
N PRO A 292 -27.10 4.66 -3.16
CA PRO A 292 -25.97 5.32 -3.81
C PRO A 292 -24.72 5.25 -2.94
N LEU A 293 -23.59 4.92 -3.55
CA LEU A 293 -22.29 5.09 -2.89
C LEU A 293 -21.98 6.59 -2.80
N ALA A 294 -21.42 7.04 -1.68
CA ALA A 294 -20.82 8.37 -1.61
C ALA A 294 -19.74 8.48 -2.69
N ASN A 295 -19.41 9.70 -3.16
CA ASN A 295 -18.42 9.97 -4.20
C ASN A 295 -17.03 9.38 -3.83
N GLU A 296 -16.85 8.08 -4.04
CA GLU A 296 -15.58 7.40 -3.99
C GLU A 296 -14.95 7.51 -5.38
N ALA A 297 -13.65 7.84 -5.41
CA ALA A 297 -12.88 7.72 -6.63
C ALA A 297 -12.95 6.26 -7.09
N SER A 298 -13.65 6.02 -8.20
CA SER A 298 -13.82 4.68 -8.73
C SER A 298 -12.61 4.32 -9.59
N ASP A 299 -11.80 3.38 -9.13
CA ASP A 299 -10.67 2.82 -9.91
C ASP A 299 -11.12 1.82 -11.00
N ILE A 300 -12.43 1.61 -11.16
CA ILE A 300 -13.01 0.77 -12.22
C ILE A 300 -12.74 1.41 -13.60
N PRO A 301 -12.13 0.70 -14.57
CA PRO A 301 -11.90 1.24 -15.90
C PRO A 301 -13.20 1.66 -16.61
N ALA A 302 -13.15 2.74 -17.40
CA ALA A 302 -14.32 3.31 -18.07
C ALA A 302 -15.03 2.34 -19.05
N HIS A 303 -14.32 1.33 -19.53
CA HIS A 303 -14.82 0.33 -20.49
C HIS A 303 -15.49 -0.88 -19.81
N VAL A 304 -15.41 -1.01 -18.49
CA VAL A 304 -16.07 -2.09 -17.74
C VAL A 304 -17.54 -1.75 -17.55
N PHE A 305 -18.43 -2.74 -17.74
CA PHE A 305 -19.86 -2.56 -17.48
C PHE A 305 -20.08 -2.21 -16.00
N ARG A 306 -20.92 -1.21 -15.74
CA ARG A 306 -21.23 -0.73 -14.39
C ARG A 306 -22.69 -0.91 -14.08
N LEU A 307 -22.99 -1.74 -13.07
CA LEU A 307 -24.35 -2.09 -12.69
C LEU A 307 -25.14 -0.86 -12.23
N ARG A 308 -24.53 0.06 -11.46
CA ARG A 308 -25.23 1.24 -10.96
C ARG A 308 -25.49 2.27 -12.06
N SER A 309 -24.62 2.37 -13.06
CA SER A 309 -24.86 3.22 -14.23
C SER A 309 -25.99 2.71 -15.12
N ALA A 310 -26.23 1.39 -15.14
CA ALA A 310 -27.34 0.78 -15.86
C ALA A 310 -28.68 0.96 -15.13
N PHE A 311 -28.65 1.34 -13.85
CA PHE A 311 -29.83 1.63 -13.04
C PHE A 311 -30.41 3.01 -13.38
N VAL A 312 -31.16 3.12 -14.48
CA VAL A 312 -32.00 4.30 -14.69
C VAL A 312 -33.25 4.12 -13.85
N LEU A 313 -33.33 4.80 -12.70
CA LEU A 313 -34.61 5.05 -12.03
C LEU A 313 -35.48 5.83 -13.00
N LYS A 314 -36.35 5.13 -13.73
CA LYS A 314 -37.53 5.78 -14.31
C LYS A 314 -38.34 6.28 -13.11
N ARG A 315 -38.21 7.58 -12.82
CA ARG A 315 -39.18 8.30 -11.99
C ARG A 315 -40.53 8.29 -12.69
#